data_AF-A0A9D5V9S4-F1
#
_entry.id   AF-A0A9D5V9S4-F1
#
_cell.length_a   1.000
_cell.length_b   1.000
_cell.length_c   1.000
_cell.angle_alpha   90.00
_cell.angle_beta   90.00
_cell.angle_gamma   90.00
#
_symmetry.space_group_name_H-M   'P 1'
#
loop_
_entity.id
_entity.type
_entity.pdbx_description
1 polymer ?
#
loop_
_entity_poly.entity_id
_entity_poly.type
_entity_poly.pdbx_seq_one_letter_code
_entity_poly.pdbx_strand_id
1 'polypeptide(L)'
;MARKFAPGNGFGRGRPKGARNRATLAAETLLDGEAEALTRKAIELAKSGDSAALRLCLERILPPRRERLLDVQLPPLETADDAVKAMGAVVHAIAEGHITAGEAKELAGVVAAFRHALADEELERRIAALEKRVETP
;
A
#
# COMPACT_ATOMS: atom_id res chain seq x y z
N MET A 1 -3.80 37.84 -5.84
CA MET A 1 -3.12 36.83 -6.68
C MET A 1 -1.61 37.11 -6.66
N ALA A 2 -0.77 36.19 -6.17
CA ALA A 2 0.68 36.37 -6.25
C ALA A 2 1.15 36.10 -7.69
N ARG A 3 1.76 37.10 -8.34
CA ARG A 3 2.32 36.96 -9.70
C ARG A 3 3.57 36.06 -9.64
N LYS A 4 3.73 35.15 -10.60
CA LYS A 4 4.98 34.38 -10.77
C LYS A 4 6.11 35.37 -11.09
N PHE A 5 7.29 35.16 -10.50
CA PHE A 5 8.48 35.93 -10.87
C PHE A 5 8.86 35.67 -12.33
N ALA A 6 9.41 36.67 -13.00
CA ALA A 6 9.90 36.53 -14.36
C ALA A 6 11.04 35.49 -14.45
N PRO A 7 11.12 34.68 -15.53
CA PRO A 7 12.27 33.81 -15.79
C PRO A 7 13.56 34.65 -15.79
N GLY A 8 14.60 34.23 -15.06
CA GLY A 8 15.88 34.95 -14.96
C GLY A 8 16.02 35.92 -13.77
N ASN A 9 15.08 35.93 -12.84
CA ASN A 9 15.22 36.63 -11.55
C ASN A 9 16.43 36.08 -10.75
N GLY A 10 17.49 36.90 -10.60
CA GLY A 10 18.69 36.60 -9.81
C GLY A 10 18.71 37.14 -8.37
N PHE A 11 17.71 37.96 -7.96
CA PHE A 11 17.69 38.62 -6.64
C PHE A 11 16.66 38.03 -5.66
N GLY A 12 15.69 37.27 -6.16
CA GLY A 12 14.68 36.62 -5.37
C GLY A 12 14.98 35.13 -5.32
N ARG A 13 15.70 34.69 -4.28
CA ARG A 13 15.52 33.32 -3.81
C ARG A 13 14.02 33.14 -3.67
N GLY A 14 13.43 32.25 -4.47
CA GLY A 14 12.01 31.95 -4.37
C GLY A 14 11.62 31.64 -2.93
N ARG A 15 10.32 31.51 -2.67
CA ARG A 15 9.83 31.15 -1.33
C ARG A 15 10.69 30.01 -0.74
N PRO A 16 11.31 30.20 0.46
CA PRO A 16 12.27 29.24 0.98
C PRO A 16 11.66 27.84 1.11
N LYS A 17 12.46 26.80 0.84
CA LYS A 17 12.03 25.40 0.92
C LYS A 17 11.47 25.14 2.33
N GLY A 18 10.22 24.70 2.41
CA GLY A 18 9.52 24.44 3.67
C GLY A 18 8.68 25.61 4.23
N ALA A 19 8.72 26.80 3.63
CA ALA A 19 7.89 27.91 4.12
C ALA A 19 6.40 27.67 3.85
N ARG A 20 5.60 27.51 4.92
CA ARG A 20 4.14 27.31 4.84
C ARG A 20 3.41 28.59 4.44
N ASN A 21 2.37 28.48 3.61
CA ASN A 21 1.55 29.62 3.18
C ASN A 21 0.94 30.34 4.39
N ARG A 22 0.98 31.69 4.40
CA ARG A 22 0.39 32.50 5.48
C ARG A 22 -1.11 32.19 5.64
N ALA A 23 -1.81 31.96 4.52
CA ALA A 23 -3.22 31.56 4.55
C ALA A 23 -3.42 30.20 5.22
N THR A 24 -2.51 29.24 4.97
CA THR A 24 -2.55 27.92 5.60
C THR A 24 -2.29 28.01 7.10
N LEU A 25 -1.30 28.80 7.53
CA LEU A 25 -1.03 29.02 8.95
C LEU A 25 -2.22 29.65 9.67
N ALA A 26 -2.85 30.67 9.07
CA ALA A 26 -4.04 31.29 9.63
C ALA A 26 -5.22 30.30 9.72
N ALA A 27 -5.39 29.44 8.71
CA ALA A 27 -6.41 28.40 8.74
C ALA A 27 -6.11 27.33 9.81
N GLU A 28 -4.86 26.88 9.95
CA GLU A 28 -4.43 25.95 11.02
C GLU A 28 -4.77 26.54 12.40
N THR A 29 -4.41 27.81 12.65
CA THR A 29 -4.72 28.49 13.91
C THR A 29 -6.22 28.62 14.18
N LEU A 30 -7.05 28.81 13.15
CA LEU A 30 -8.50 28.84 13.30
C LEU A 30 -9.11 27.46 13.57
N LEU A 31 -8.44 26.38 13.13
CA LEU A 31 -8.91 25.00 13.32
C LEU A 31 -8.43 24.40 14.66
N ASP A 32 -7.36 24.96 15.24
CA ASP A 32 -6.84 24.53 16.53
C ASP A 32 -7.90 24.74 17.62
N GLY A 33 -8.38 23.62 18.19
CA GLY A 33 -9.42 23.61 19.23
C GLY A 33 -10.86 23.48 18.71
N GLU A 34 -11.10 23.68 17.41
CA GLU A 34 -12.44 23.58 16.81
C GLU A 34 -12.84 22.13 16.45
N ALA A 35 -11.95 21.17 16.68
CA ALA A 35 -12.15 19.78 16.30
C ALA A 35 -13.49 19.21 16.82
N GLU A 36 -13.82 19.45 18.09
CA GLU A 36 -15.07 18.95 18.68
C GLU A 36 -16.30 19.66 18.10
N ALA A 37 -16.28 20.99 17.99
CA ALA A 37 -17.39 21.78 17.49
C ALA A 37 -17.70 21.46 16.02
N LEU A 38 -16.67 21.39 15.17
CA LEU A 38 -16.80 21.00 13.76
C LEU A 38 -17.30 19.56 13.61
N THR A 39 -16.82 18.64 14.46
CA THR A 39 -17.28 17.24 14.44
C THR A 39 -18.76 17.15 14.79
N ARG A 40 -19.21 17.83 15.85
CA ARG A 40 -20.65 17.89 16.21
C ARG A 40 -21.47 18.48 15.07
N LYS A 41 -20.99 19.57 14.45
CA LYS A 41 -21.71 20.20 13.35
C LYS A 41 -21.83 19.30 12.12
N ALA A 42 -20.76 18.58 11.77
CA ALA A 42 -20.79 17.60 10.70
C ALA A 42 -21.81 16.49 10.96
N ILE A 43 -21.92 16.00 12.20
CA ILE A 43 -22.92 15.00 12.58
C ILE A 43 -24.35 15.53 12.43
N GLU A 44 -24.62 16.78 12.85
CA GLU A 44 -25.93 17.41 12.64
C GLU A 44 -26.31 17.51 11.17
N LEU A 45 -25.39 18.03 10.34
CA LEU A 45 -25.60 18.18 8.90
C LEU A 45 -25.86 16.83 8.24
N ALA A 46 -25.08 15.81 8.62
CA ALA A 46 -25.27 14.45 8.16
C ALA A 46 -26.67 13.93 8.51
N LYS A 47 -27.11 14.12 9.77
CA LYS A 47 -28.46 13.74 10.21
C LYS A 47 -29.59 14.50 9.50
N SER A 48 -29.34 15.74 9.05
CA SER A 48 -30.28 16.51 8.24
C SER A 48 -30.29 16.15 6.75
N GLY A 49 -29.47 15.17 6.33
CA GLY A 49 -29.47 14.68 4.95
C GLY A 49 -28.41 15.29 4.03
N ASP A 50 -27.42 16.01 4.57
CA ASP A 50 -26.26 16.44 3.78
C ASP A 50 -25.42 15.22 3.40
N SER A 51 -25.37 14.91 2.10
CA SER A 51 -24.69 13.73 1.57
C SER A 51 -23.17 13.79 1.72
N ALA A 52 -22.56 14.98 1.69
CA ALA A 52 -21.13 15.16 1.89
C ALA A 52 -20.76 14.92 3.36
N ALA A 53 -21.55 15.46 4.29
CA ALA A 53 -21.36 15.24 5.72
C ALA A 53 -21.59 13.76 6.09
N LEU A 54 -22.63 13.12 5.53
CA LEU A 54 -22.88 11.68 5.71
C LEU A 54 -21.69 10.83 5.27
N ARG A 55 -21.18 11.07 4.05
CA ARG A 55 -19.99 10.37 3.54
C ARG A 55 -18.79 10.59 4.45
N LEU A 56 -18.57 11.82 4.92
CA LEU A 56 -17.46 12.13 5.82
C LEU A 56 -17.55 11.33 7.13
N CYS A 57 -18.73 11.31 7.76
CA CYS A 57 -18.96 10.53 8.97
C CYS A 57 -18.77 9.02 8.72
N LEU A 58 -19.30 8.47 7.62
CA LEU A 58 -19.18 7.04 7.31
C LEU A 58 -17.74 6.60 7.09
N GLU A 59 -16.93 7.37 6.36
CA GLU A 59 -15.51 7.06 6.12
C GLU A 59 -14.64 7.12 7.39
N ARG A 60 -15.13 7.75 8.47
CA ARG A 60 -14.44 7.87 9.76
C ARG A 60 -14.90 6.84 10.78
N ILE A 61 -16.18 6.45 10.72
CA ILE A 61 -16.77 5.40 11.56
C ILE A 61 -16.39 4.02 11.04
N LEU A 62 -16.53 3.80 9.73
CA LEU A 62 -16.15 2.56 9.09
C LEU A 62 -14.69 2.69 8.65
N PRO A 63 -13.78 1.82 9.11
CA PRO A 63 -12.46 1.78 8.52
C PRO A 63 -12.61 1.53 7.01
N PRO A 64 -11.78 2.16 6.16
CA PRO A 64 -11.73 1.78 4.76
C PRO A 64 -11.54 0.26 4.72
N ARG A 65 -12.34 -0.44 3.92
CA ARG A 65 -12.28 -1.91 3.83
C ARG A 65 -10.83 -2.31 3.61
N ARG A 66 -10.19 -2.80 4.66
CA ARG A 66 -8.90 -3.47 4.59
C ARG A 66 -9.14 -4.79 3.84
N GLU A 67 -8.11 -5.28 3.16
CA GLU A 67 -8.15 -6.55 2.45
C GLU A 67 -8.78 -7.63 3.35
N ARG A 68 -9.66 -8.44 2.76
CA ARG A 68 -10.31 -9.54 3.45
C ARG A 68 -9.33 -10.72 3.51
N LEU A 69 -9.39 -11.52 4.57
CA LEU A 69 -8.70 -12.81 4.57
C LEU A 69 -9.22 -13.69 3.43
N LEU A 70 -8.30 -14.25 2.67
CA LEU A 70 -8.60 -15.21 1.60
C LEU A 70 -8.79 -16.59 2.22
N ASP A 71 -9.90 -17.23 1.88
CA ASP A 71 -10.18 -18.61 2.27
C ASP A 71 -9.67 -19.54 1.16
N VAL A 72 -8.33 -19.68 1.09
CA VAL A 72 -7.65 -20.56 0.14
C VAL A 72 -6.67 -21.41 0.90
N GLN A 73 -6.86 -22.72 0.84
CA GLN A 73 -5.91 -23.68 1.39
C GLN A 73 -4.79 -23.91 0.38
N LEU A 74 -3.59 -23.42 0.69
CA LEU A 74 -2.38 -23.71 -0.07
C LEU A 74 -1.62 -24.86 0.60
N PRO A 75 -0.99 -25.76 -0.19
CA PRO A 75 -0.10 -26.77 0.35
C PRO A 75 1.14 -26.12 0.99
N PRO A 76 1.82 -26.81 1.92
CA PRO A 76 3.10 -26.35 2.43
C PRO A 76 4.10 -26.18 1.28
N LEU A 77 4.85 -25.09 1.30
CA LEU A 77 5.85 -24.76 0.29
C LEU A 77 7.23 -25.11 0.82
N GLU A 78 7.74 -26.28 0.42
CA GLU A 78 9.09 -26.74 0.78
C GLU A 78 9.96 -26.92 -0.47
N THR A 79 9.37 -27.36 -1.57
CA THR A 79 10.07 -27.64 -2.82
C THR A 79 9.54 -26.86 -4.00
N ALA A 80 10.30 -26.87 -5.10
CA ALA A 80 9.86 -26.27 -6.36
C ALA A 80 8.60 -26.95 -6.94
N ASP A 81 8.37 -28.23 -6.64
CA ASP A 81 7.16 -28.97 -7.05
C ASP A 81 5.93 -28.47 -6.28
N ASP A 82 6.10 -28.16 -4.99
CA ASP A 82 5.01 -27.65 -4.16
C ASP A 82 4.53 -26.28 -4.62
N ALA A 83 5.42 -25.45 -5.17
CA ALA A 83 5.02 -24.20 -5.81
C ALA A 83 4.09 -24.42 -7.02
N VAL A 84 4.28 -25.50 -7.78
CA VAL A 84 3.38 -25.85 -8.90
C VAL A 84 2.02 -26.29 -8.35
N LYS A 85 2.01 -27.15 -7.31
CA LYS A 85 0.78 -27.58 -6.64
C LYS A 85 0.00 -26.40 -6.05
N ALA A 86 0.70 -25.46 -5.40
CA ALA A 86 0.10 -24.25 -4.86
C ALA A 86 -0.52 -23.38 -5.95
N MET A 87 0.16 -23.21 -7.09
CA MET A 87 -0.43 -22.50 -8.22
C MET A 87 -1.68 -23.21 -8.76
N GLY A 88 -1.69 -24.54 -8.78
CA GLY A 88 -2.88 -25.33 -9.12
C GLY A 88 -4.05 -25.05 -8.18
N ALA A 89 -3.80 -25.00 -6.86
CA ALA A 89 -4.82 -24.66 -5.86
C ALA A 89 -5.37 -23.23 -6.05
N VAL A 90 -4.50 -22.25 -6.38
CA VAL A 90 -4.93 -20.88 -6.71
C VAL A 90 -5.85 -20.86 -7.93
N VAL A 91 -5.47 -21.55 -9.02
CA VAL A 91 -6.29 -21.63 -10.25
C VAL A 91 -7.65 -22.28 -9.97
N HIS A 92 -7.66 -23.34 -9.16
CA HIS A 92 -8.88 -24.01 -8.75
C HIS A 92 -9.81 -23.08 -7.95
N ALA A 93 -9.26 -22.35 -6.97
CA ALA A 93 -10.03 -21.39 -6.17
C ALA A 93 -10.64 -20.25 -7.01
N ILE A 94 -9.98 -19.84 -8.11
CA ILE A 94 -10.58 -18.90 -9.08
C ILE A 94 -11.75 -19.55 -9.81
N ALA A 95 -11.56 -20.78 -10.30
CA ALA A 95 -12.57 -21.48 -11.09
C ALA A 95 -13.85 -21.75 -10.30
N GLU A 96 -13.73 -22.00 -9.00
CA GLU A 96 -14.85 -22.19 -8.08
C GLU A 96 -15.44 -20.86 -7.56
N GLY A 97 -14.79 -19.73 -7.83
CA GLY A 97 -15.24 -18.40 -7.40
C GLY A 97 -14.99 -18.11 -5.92
N HIS A 98 -14.11 -18.87 -5.25
CA HIS A 98 -13.69 -18.62 -3.87
C HIS A 98 -12.82 -17.36 -3.74
N ILE A 99 -12.07 -17.02 -4.79
CA ILE A 99 -11.28 -15.80 -4.90
C ILE A 99 -11.46 -15.12 -6.25
N THR A 100 -11.16 -13.83 -6.29
CA THR A 100 -11.11 -13.03 -7.50
C THR A 100 -9.79 -13.22 -8.26
N ALA A 101 -9.78 -12.87 -9.55
CA ALA A 101 -8.56 -12.88 -10.35
C ALA A 101 -7.48 -11.91 -9.82
N GLY A 102 -7.89 -10.82 -9.15
CA GLY A 102 -6.97 -9.89 -8.49
C GLY A 102 -6.26 -10.54 -7.31
N GLU A 103 -7.02 -11.17 -6.41
CA GLU A 103 -6.47 -11.89 -5.24
C GLU A 103 -5.59 -13.05 -5.67
N ALA A 104 -5.99 -13.77 -6.72
CA ALA A 104 -5.17 -14.84 -7.29
C ALA A 104 -3.83 -14.35 -7.84
N LYS A 105 -3.81 -13.16 -8.46
CA LYS A 105 -2.56 -12.55 -8.94
C LYS A 105 -1.62 -12.22 -7.79
N GLU A 106 -2.14 -11.68 -6.68
CA GLU A 106 -1.35 -11.41 -5.48
C GLU A 106 -0.77 -12.72 -4.90
N LEU A 107 -1.59 -13.76 -4.75
CA LEU A 107 -1.14 -15.08 -4.30
C LEU A 107 -0.08 -15.69 -5.23
N ALA A 108 -0.27 -15.57 -6.54
CA ALA A 108 0.70 -16.05 -7.52
C ALA A 108 2.05 -15.34 -7.38
N GLY A 109 2.04 -14.05 -7.03
CA GLY A 109 3.25 -13.28 -6.70
C GLY A 109 4.01 -13.85 -5.50
N VAL A 110 3.29 -14.22 -4.42
CA VAL A 110 3.89 -14.85 -3.24
C VAL A 110 4.53 -16.19 -3.58
N VAL A 111 3.85 -17.04 -4.35
CA VAL A 111 4.37 -18.35 -4.78
C VAL A 111 5.60 -18.19 -5.70
N ALA A 112 5.59 -17.20 -6.59
CA ALA A 112 6.74 -16.89 -7.44
C ALA A 112 7.94 -16.42 -6.60
N ALA A 113 7.73 -15.57 -5.60
CA ALA A 113 8.78 -15.13 -4.69
C ALA A 113 9.43 -16.30 -3.94
N PHE A 114 8.64 -17.27 -3.47
CA PHE A 114 9.16 -18.49 -2.86
C PHE A 114 10.05 -19.30 -3.84
N ARG A 115 9.62 -19.46 -5.10
CA ARG A 115 10.44 -20.15 -6.11
C ARG A 115 11.77 -19.44 -6.39
N HIS A 116 11.77 -18.11 -6.41
CA HIS A 116 13.00 -17.33 -6.56
C HIS A 116 13.93 -17.55 -5.38
N ALA A 117 13.43 -17.47 -4.15
CA ALA A 117 14.22 -17.73 -2.95
C ALA A 117 14.87 -19.13 -2.93
N LEU A 118 14.13 -20.16 -3.36
CA LEU A 118 14.70 -21.52 -3.49
C LEU A 118 15.82 -21.59 -4.55
N ALA A 119 15.62 -20.92 -5.69
CA ALA A 119 16.63 -20.91 -6.75
C ALA A 119 17.90 -20.17 -6.31
N ASP A 120 17.74 -19.08 -5.56
CA ASP A 120 18.85 -18.30 -5.02
C ASP A 120 19.66 -19.12 -4.00
N GLU A 121 19.00 -19.85 -3.10
CA GLU A 121 19.65 -20.75 -2.13
C GLU A 121 20.43 -21.88 -2.82
N GLU A 122 19.84 -22.52 -3.84
CA GLU A 122 20.50 -23.55 -4.63
C GLU A 122 21.77 -23.02 -5.32
N LEU A 123 21.66 -21.84 -5.93
CA LEU A 123 22.79 -21.21 -6.62
C LEU A 123 23.90 -20.83 -5.65
N GLU A 124 23.56 -20.21 -4.51
CA GLU A 124 24.52 -19.86 -3.46
C GLU A 124 25.26 -21.10 -2.95
N ARG A 125 24.54 -22.19 -2.68
CA ARG A 125 25.13 -23.47 -2.26
C ARG A 125 26.09 -24.04 -3.31
N ARG A 126 25.71 -23.99 -4.59
CA ARG A 126 26.56 -24.49 -5.69
C ARG A 126 27.80 -23.63 -5.89
N ILE A 127 27.68 -22.31 -5.79
CA ILE A 127 28.81 -21.38 -5.88
C ILE A 127 29.79 -21.65 -4.74
N ALA A 128 29.32 -21.70 -3.48
CA ALA A 128 30.17 -21.98 -2.33
C ALA A 128 30.90 -23.34 -2.43
N ALA A 129 30.24 -24.36 -3.00
CA ALA A 129 30.88 -25.66 -3.24
C ALA A 129 31.98 -25.59 -4.31
N LEU A 130 31.81 -24.77 -5.35
CA LEU A 130 32.82 -24.57 -6.40
C LEU A 130 33.99 -23.73 -5.88
N GLU A 131 33.74 -22.67 -5.12
CA GLU A 131 34.77 -21.82 -4.51
C GLU A 131 35.70 -22.64 -3.61
N LYS A 132 35.15 -23.51 -2.75
CA LYS A 132 35.95 -24.44 -1.93
C LYS A 132 36.85 -25.35 -2.76
N ARG A 133 36.37 -25.83 -3.91
CA ARG A 133 37.15 -26.71 -4.81
C ARG A 133 38.27 -25.96 -5.52
N VAL A 134 38.11 -24.66 -5.78
CA VAL A 134 39.13 -23.81 -6.40
C VAL A 134 40.16 -23.32 -5.38
N GLU A 135 39.76 -23.13 -4.12
CA GLU A 135 40.65 -22.72 -3.02
C GLU A 135 41.50 -23.86 -2.44
N THR A 136 41.24 -25.12 -2.81
CA THR A 136 42.08 -26.24 -2.38
C THR A 136 43.24 -26.42 -3.37
N PRO A 137 44.51 -26.15 -2.99
CA PRO A 137 45.68 -26.32 -3.86
C PRO A 137 46.02 -27.79 -4.16
#